data_AF-A0A7W3T5I2-F1
#
_entry.id   AF-A0A7W3T5I2-F1
#
_cell.length_a   1.000
_cell.length_b   1.000
_cell.length_c   1.000
_cell.angle_alpha   90.00
_cell.angle_beta   90.00
_cell.angle_gamma   90.00
#
_symmetry.space_group_name_H-M   'P 1'
#
loop_
_entity.id
_entity.type
_entity.pdbx_description
1 polymer ?
#
loop_
_entity_poly.entity_id
_entity_poly.type
_entity_poly.pdbx_seq_one_letter_code
_entity_poly.pdbx_strand_id
1 'polypeptide(L)'
;MTREKRARPPAMAGIARRALEGAPARGPSEADLAVGPVAADVWIRGDLGFVLVLHRRDDGFLGEEVYHSFRDPEGGPEGAWSECDHLGGSVWRLDPKEARARGTGLANGAPMVVTDDEVRLHTGRASGDEGWEPVRIVVLLAPREADALAITGADGTSSRRRPPTSPLALVVLLPGDRVRVRATRSTGGGHVPVGEPVDLDHTPPPDSDPDPGSAIGDCP
;
A
#
# COMPACT_ATOMS: atom_id res chain seq x y z
N MET A 1 -21.39 2.47 -25.23
CA MET A 1 -21.54 2.13 -23.80
C MET A 1 -20.51 2.91 -23.02
N THR A 2 -20.86 4.12 -22.63
CA THR A 2 -20.06 5.02 -21.80
C THR A 2 -20.14 4.49 -20.37
N ARG A 3 -19.04 4.02 -19.79
CA ARG A 3 -18.98 3.71 -18.36
C ARG A 3 -19.14 5.03 -17.62
N GLU A 4 -20.34 5.29 -17.11
CA GLU A 4 -20.54 6.32 -16.09
C GLU A 4 -19.59 6.00 -14.94
N LYS A 5 -18.68 6.95 -14.70
CA LYS A 5 -17.81 7.02 -13.54
C LYS A 5 -18.72 7.20 -12.33
N ARG A 6 -19.25 6.10 -11.76
CA ARG A 6 -19.96 6.14 -10.49
C ARG A 6 -19.02 6.80 -9.49
N ALA A 7 -19.31 8.04 -9.11
CA ALA A 7 -18.62 8.72 -8.03
C ALA A 7 -18.71 7.81 -6.80
N ARG A 8 -17.62 7.13 -6.46
CA ARG A 8 -17.50 6.44 -5.18
C ARG A 8 -17.55 7.51 -4.08
N PRO A 9 -18.16 7.21 -2.92
CA PRO A 9 -18.67 8.24 -2.05
C PRO A 9 -17.52 9.01 -1.38
N PRO A 10 -17.63 10.35 -1.23
CA PRO A 10 -16.68 11.18 -0.47
C PRO A 10 -16.42 10.70 0.97
N ALA A 11 -17.22 9.76 1.47
CA ALA A 11 -17.05 9.12 2.77
C ALA A 11 -15.74 8.31 2.91
N MET A 12 -15.27 7.62 1.86
CA MET A 12 -14.05 6.78 1.96
C MET A 12 -12.77 7.61 1.99
N ALA A 13 -12.68 8.67 1.19
CA ALA A 13 -11.59 9.63 1.27
C ALA A 13 -11.50 10.27 2.67
N GLY A 14 -12.64 10.59 3.29
CA GLY A 14 -12.69 11.06 4.68
C GLY A 14 -12.23 10.03 5.71
N ILE A 15 -12.47 8.73 5.48
CA ILE A 15 -11.94 7.65 6.32
C ILE A 15 -10.42 7.54 6.17
N ALA A 16 -9.91 7.60 4.94
CA ALA A 16 -8.48 7.60 4.67
C ALA A 16 -7.78 8.77 5.36
N ARG A 17 -8.32 9.98 5.22
CA ARG A 17 -7.73 11.18 5.85
C ARG A 17 -7.66 11.05 7.37
N ARG A 18 -8.75 10.61 8.01
CA ARG A 18 -8.75 10.37 9.47
C ARG A 18 -7.72 9.32 9.91
N ALA A 19 -7.48 8.29 9.10
CA ALA A 19 -6.48 7.28 9.40
C ALA A 19 -5.04 7.81 9.25
N LEU A 20 -4.82 8.83 8.42
CA LEU A 20 -3.54 9.54 8.33
C LEU A 20 -3.35 10.54 9.48
N GLU A 21 -4.43 11.17 9.93
CA GLU A 21 -4.45 12.08 11.10
C GLU A 21 -4.24 11.31 12.43
N GLY A 22 -4.63 10.05 12.49
CA GLY A 22 -4.43 9.19 13.66
C GLY A 22 -4.24 7.73 13.29
N ALA A 23 -3.17 7.11 13.80
CA ALA A 23 -2.96 5.68 13.59
C ALA A 23 -4.16 4.89 14.16
N PRO A 24 -4.75 3.94 13.40
CA PRO A 24 -5.84 3.14 13.92
C PRO A 24 -5.35 2.34 15.14
N ALA A 25 -5.98 2.59 16.30
CA ALA A 25 -5.61 1.94 17.56
C ALA A 25 -5.87 0.42 17.56
N ARG A 26 -6.72 -0.06 16.63
CA ARG A 26 -7.03 -1.47 16.43
C ARG A 26 -7.36 -1.75 14.97
N GLY A 27 -7.26 -3.01 14.60
CA GLY A 27 -7.65 -3.52 13.31
C GLY A 27 -9.13 -3.50 12.98
N PRO A 28 -9.54 -3.39 11.70
CA PRO A 28 -10.95 -3.54 11.33
C PRO A 28 -11.50 -4.93 11.64
N SER A 29 -12.50 -4.98 12.51
CA SER A 29 -13.31 -6.18 12.75
C SER A 29 -14.33 -6.43 11.64
N GLU A 30 -14.94 -7.60 11.61
CA GLU A 30 -16.02 -7.91 10.65
C GLU A 30 -17.26 -7.06 10.93
N ALA A 31 -17.55 -6.80 12.20
CA ALA A 31 -18.62 -5.89 12.61
C ALA A 31 -18.37 -4.48 12.06
N ASP A 32 -17.13 -3.99 12.06
CA ASP A 32 -16.83 -2.67 11.51
C ASP A 32 -17.14 -2.59 10.00
N LEU A 33 -16.82 -3.66 9.25
CA LEU A 33 -17.14 -3.76 7.81
C LEU A 33 -18.64 -3.87 7.51
N ALA A 34 -19.43 -4.43 8.44
CA ALA A 34 -20.88 -4.48 8.33
C ALA A 34 -21.52 -3.08 8.55
N VAL A 35 -20.86 -2.21 9.30
CA VAL A 35 -21.28 -0.83 9.54
C VAL A 35 -20.88 0.09 8.37
N GLY A 36 -19.71 -0.14 7.76
CA GLY A 36 -19.29 0.61 6.58
C GLY A 36 -17.82 0.39 6.20
N PRO A 37 -17.27 1.27 5.33
CA PRO A 37 -15.87 1.22 4.97
C PRO A 37 -14.96 1.51 6.18
N VAL A 38 -13.76 0.94 6.17
CA VAL A 38 -12.80 1.01 7.27
C VAL A 38 -11.37 1.13 6.74
N ALA A 39 -10.54 1.93 7.40
CA ALA A 39 -9.10 1.91 7.13
C ALA A 39 -8.53 0.59 7.67
N ALA A 40 -7.98 -0.21 6.77
CA ALA A 40 -7.35 -1.48 7.09
C ALA A 40 -5.88 -1.35 7.38
N ASP A 41 -5.21 -0.38 6.76
CA ASP A 41 -3.79 -0.17 6.95
C ASP A 41 -3.33 1.20 6.47
N VAL A 42 -2.21 1.68 7.01
CA VAL A 42 -1.64 2.99 6.71
C VAL A 42 -0.13 2.85 6.46
N TRP A 43 0.32 3.41 5.35
CA TRP A 43 1.74 3.54 5.02
C TRP A 43 2.14 5.01 4.93
N ILE A 44 3.12 5.43 5.72
CA ILE A 44 3.62 6.80 5.72
C ILE A 44 5.11 6.77 5.38
N ARG A 45 5.52 7.62 4.43
CA ARG A 45 6.91 7.83 4.06
C ARG A 45 7.20 9.32 3.85
N GLY A 46 7.80 9.93 4.85
CA GLY A 46 8.03 11.37 4.85
C GLY A 46 6.70 12.11 4.84
N ASP A 47 6.49 12.95 3.84
CA ASP A 47 5.28 13.70 3.55
C ASP A 47 4.25 12.94 2.70
N LEU A 48 4.51 11.70 2.30
CA LEU A 48 3.55 10.88 1.55
C LEU A 48 2.82 9.92 2.48
N GLY A 49 1.50 9.85 2.35
CA GLY A 49 0.61 9.01 3.14
C GLY A 49 -0.29 8.19 2.24
N PHE A 50 -0.40 6.90 2.53
CA PHE A 50 -1.22 5.97 1.78
C PHE A 50 -2.09 5.16 2.75
N VAL A 51 -3.34 4.91 2.35
CA VAL A 51 -4.30 4.19 3.18
C VAL A 51 -4.99 3.12 2.35
N LEU A 52 -4.97 1.90 2.87
CA LEU A 52 -5.81 0.81 2.39
C LEU A 52 -7.15 0.91 3.10
N VAL A 53 -8.22 1.09 2.35
CA VAL A 53 -9.61 1.10 2.84
C VAL A 53 -10.31 -0.16 2.36
N LEU A 54 -10.96 -0.87 3.28
CA LEU A 54 -11.79 -2.03 2.97
C LEU A 54 -13.26 -1.66 3.10
N HIS A 55 -14.10 -2.24 2.26
CA HIS A 55 -15.56 -2.10 2.38
C HIS A 55 -16.27 -3.34 1.84
N ARG A 56 -17.52 -3.55 2.27
CA ARG A 56 -18.41 -4.49 1.60
C ARG A 56 -19.06 -3.81 0.40
N ARG A 57 -19.12 -4.54 -0.71
CA ARG A 57 -19.83 -4.14 -1.93
C ARG A 57 -21.27 -4.65 -1.88
N ASP A 58 -22.12 -4.11 -2.74
CA ASP A 58 -23.52 -4.53 -2.89
C ASP A 58 -23.66 -6.01 -3.30
N ASP A 59 -22.63 -6.56 -3.94
CA ASP A 59 -22.52 -7.97 -4.33
C ASP A 59 -22.03 -8.88 -3.17
N GLY A 60 -21.83 -8.33 -1.98
CA GLY A 60 -21.37 -9.04 -0.77
C GLY A 60 -19.86 -9.27 -0.72
N PHE A 61 -19.14 -9.04 -1.83
CA PHE A 61 -17.70 -9.20 -1.87
C PHE A 61 -16.98 -8.07 -1.14
N LEU A 62 -15.76 -8.37 -0.69
CA LEU A 62 -14.88 -7.38 -0.10
C LEU A 62 -14.23 -6.57 -1.23
N GLY A 63 -14.39 -5.25 -1.19
CA GLY A 63 -13.63 -4.31 -1.99
C GLY A 63 -12.46 -3.75 -1.19
N GLU A 64 -11.32 -3.59 -1.84
CA GLU A 64 -10.20 -2.80 -1.32
C GLU A 64 -9.99 -1.57 -2.19
N GLU A 65 -9.67 -0.45 -1.57
CA GLU A 65 -9.38 0.80 -2.24
C GLU A 65 -8.13 1.42 -1.62
N VAL A 66 -7.24 1.93 -2.45
CA VAL A 66 -6.03 2.63 -2.01
C VAL A 66 -6.23 4.12 -2.23
N TYR A 67 -5.97 4.88 -1.17
CA TYR A 67 -5.98 6.33 -1.19
C TYR A 67 -4.58 6.86 -0.88
N HIS A 68 -4.28 8.04 -1.42
CA HIS A 68 -3.05 8.76 -1.18
C HIS A 68 -3.34 10.20 -0.77
N SER A 69 -2.50 10.75 0.10
CA SER A 69 -2.47 12.16 0.45
C SER A 69 -1.04 12.57 0.71
N PHE A 70 -0.78 13.87 0.60
CA PHE A 70 0.48 14.48 0.93
C PHE A 70 0.32 15.39 2.14
N ARG A 71 1.38 15.51 2.93
CA ARG A 71 1.49 16.47 4.01
C ARG A 71 2.10 17.75 3.46
N ASP A 72 1.52 18.88 3.84
CA ASP A 72 2.08 20.18 3.48
C ASP A 72 3.53 20.30 4.02
N PRO A 73 4.54 20.47 3.15
CA PRO A 73 5.93 20.61 3.58
C PRO A 73 6.16 21.88 4.41
N GLU A 74 5.36 22.93 4.22
CA GLU A 74 5.49 24.19 4.98
C GLU A 74 4.98 24.03 6.43
N GLY A 75 4.04 23.10 6.65
CA GLY A 75 3.53 22.75 7.99
C GLY A 75 4.47 21.89 8.82
N GLY A 76 5.61 21.47 8.26
CA GLY A 76 6.57 20.59 8.95
C GLY A 76 6.00 19.19 9.25
N PRO A 77 6.62 18.44 10.20
CA PRO A 77 6.21 17.07 10.51
C PRO A 77 4.84 16.96 11.20
N GLU A 78 4.25 18.07 11.64
CA GLU A 78 2.91 18.15 12.21
C GLU A 78 1.90 18.74 11.23
N GLY A 79 2.32 19.02 9.99
CA GLY A 79 1.47 19.54 8.93
C GLY A 79 0.23 18.68 8.69
N ALA A 80 -0.86 19.33 8.32
CA ALA A 80 -2.09 18.65 7.98
C ALA A 80 -1.92 17.83 6.69
N TRP A 81 -2.60 16.70 6.63
CA TRP A 81 -2.75 15.93 5.39
C TRP A 81 -3.75 16.64 4.48
N SER A 82 -3.44 16.67 3.19
CA SER A 82 -4.35 17.17 2.15
C SER A 82 -5.57 16.27 1.98
N GLU A 83 -6.45 16.59 1.03
CA GLU A 83 -7.51 15.66 0.65
C GLU A 83 -6.91 14.36 0.09
N CYS A 84 -7.63 13.26 0.31
CA CYS A 84 -7.17 11.94 -0.13
C CYS A 84 -7.67 11.65 -1.55
N ASP A 85 -6.73 11.45 -2.46
CA ASP A 85 -6.99 11.00 -3.83
C ASP A 85 -7.12 9.48 -3.90
N HIS A 86 -8.05 9.01 -4.72
CA HIS A 86 -8.22 7.58 -4.97
C HIS A 86 -7.24 7.10 -6.05
N LEU A 87 -6.42 6.11 -5.72
CA LEU A 87 -5.40 5.58 -6.64
C LEU A 87 -5.89 4.36 -7.41
N GLY A 88 -6.73 3.53 -6.80
CA GLY A 88 -7.15 2.27 -7.38
C GLY A 88 -7.83 1.39 -6.35
N GLY A 89 -8.30 0.23 -6.81
CA GLY A 89 -8.96 -0.73 -5.95
C GLY A 89 -9.26 -2.03 -6.67
N SER A 90 -9.34 -3.10 -5.90
CA SER A 90 -9.60 -4.44 -6.40
C SER A 90 -10.79 -5.07 -5.67
N VAL A 91 -11.32 -6.15 -6.23
CA VAL A 91 -12.43 -6.89 -5.64
C VAL A 91 -11.98 -8.30 -5.32
N TRP A 92 -12.16 -8.66 -4.06
CA TRP A 92 -11.81 -9.95 -3.54
C TRP A 92 -13.01 -10.88 -3.60
N ARG A 93 -12.91 -11.87 -4.49
CA ARG A 93 -13.90 -12.96 -4.58
C ARG A 93 -13.76 -14.00 -3.45
N LEU A 94 -12.77 -13.81 -2.58
CA LEU A 94 -12.49 -14.64 -1.42
C LEU A 94 -12.48 -13.74 -0.19
N ASP A 95 -13.10 -14.16 0.90
CA ASP A 95 -13.02 -13.41 2.14
C ASP A 95 -11.64 -13.65 2.79
N PRO A 96 -10.78 -12.62 2.91
CA PRO A 96 -9.45 -12.78 3.50
C PRO A 96 -9.50 -13.11 5.00
N LYS A 97 -10.67 -13.05 5.65
CA LYS A 97 -10.87 -13.53 7.03
C LYS A 97 -11.22 -15.03 7.08
N GLU A 98 -11.69 -15.61 5.98
CA GLU A 98 -12.03 -17.03 5.93
C GLU A 98 -10.77 -17.90 5.96
N ALA A 99 -10.63 -18.73 6.99
CA ALA A 99 -9.45 -19.57 7.18
C ALA A 99 -9.18 -20.51 5.99
N ARG A 100 -10.24 -20.98 5.31
CA ARG A 100 -10.13 -21.83 4.14
C ARG A 100 -9.54 -21.09 2.93
N ALA A 101 -9.96 -19.85 2.70
CA ALA A 101 -9.43 -19.01 1.63
C ALA A 101 -7.94 -18.68 1.83
N ARG A 102 -7.51 -18.52 3.09
CA ARG A 102 -6.11 -18.28 3.44
C ARG A 102 -5.24 -19.54 3.31
N GLY A 103 -5.78 -20.71 3.67
CA GLY A 103 -5.02 -21.96 3.76
C GLY A 103 -4.43 -22.45 2.44
N THR A 104 -5.06 -22.16 1.30
CA THR A 104 -4.53 -22.56 -0.03
C THR A 104 -3.44 -21.63 -0.56
N GLY A 105 -3.47 -20.34 -0.22
CA GLY A 105 -2.48 -19.36 -0.68
C GLY A 105 -1.27 -19.19 0.24
N LEU A 106 -1.42 -19.50 1.54
CA LEU A 106 -0.42 -19.24 2.58
C LEU A 106 0.17 -20.53 3.17
N ALA A 107 0.17 -21.64 2.41
CA ALA A 107 0.57 -22.96 2.92
C ALA A 107 1.96 -23.00 3.58
N ASN A 108 2.86 -22.07 3.21
CA ASN A 108 4.22 -21.97 3.75
C ASN A 108 4.38 -20.88 4.82
N GLY A 109 3.29 -20.23 5.24
CA GLY A 109 3.32 -19.11 6.19
C GLY A 109 3.97 -17.83 5.65
N ALA A 110 4.33 -17.78 4.37
CA ALA A 110 4.87 -16.58 3.73
C ALA A 110 3.76 -15.56 3.43
N PRO A 111 3.99 -14.24 3.55
CA PRO A 111 3.08 -13.24 3.01
C PRO A 111 2.87 -13.44 1.50
N MET A 112 1.63 -13.29 1.03
CA MET A 112 1.28 -13.44 -0.39
C MET A 112 0.98 -12.08 -1.01
N VAL A 113 1.57 -11.79 -2.18
CA VAL A 113 1.18 -10.62 -2.98
C VAL A 113 -0.18 -10.89 -3.62
N VAL A 114 -1.09 -9.94 -3.47
CA VAL A 114 -2.49 -10.08 -3.90
C VAL A 114 -2.91 -9.01 -4.88
N THR A 115 -2.38 -7.80 -4.71
CA THR A 115 -2.47 -6.71 -5.67
C THR A 115 -1.09 -6.08 -5.80
N ASP A 116 -0.74 -5.73 -7.03
CA ASP A 116 0.55 -5.17 -7.39
C ASP A 116 0.34 -4.21 -8.56
N ASP A 117 0.17 -2.94 -8.22
CA ASP A 117 -0.15 -1.88 -9.16
C ASP A 117 0.95 -0.82 -9.16
N GLU A 118 1.09 -0.10 -10.27
CA GLU A 118 1.97 1.05 -10.38
C GLU A 118 1.18 2.29 -10.79
N VAL A 119 1.37 3.39 -10.07
CA VAL A 119 0.66 4.66 -10.30
C VAL A 119 1.67 5.81 -10.32
N ARG A 120 1.51 6.75 -11.25
CA ARG A 120 2.31 7.98 -11.26
C ARG A 120 1.72 8.99 -10.30
N LEU A 121 2.53 9.47 -9.35
CA LEU A 121 2.13 10.47 -8.35
C LEU A 121 3.03 11.69 -8.42
N HIS A 122 2.43 12.86 -8.29
CA HIS A 122 3.17 14.10 -8.12
C HIS A 122 3.65 14.18 -6.67
N THR A 123 4.92 13.89 -6.43
CA THR A 123 5.52 13.90 -5.09
C THR A 123 6.36 15.14 -4.84
N GLY A 124 6.66 15.92 -5.89
CA GLY A 124 7.52 17.10 -5.79
C GLY A 124 8.99 16.80 -5.49
N ARG A 125 9.39 15.52 -5.47
CA ARG A 125 10.75 15.08 -5.12
C ARG A 125 11.65 14.84 -6.34
N ALA A 126 11.07 14.51 -7.48
CA ALA A 126 11.85 14.15 -8.66
C ALA A 126 12.54 15.39 -9.28
N SER A 127 13.86 15.29 -9.49
CA SER A 127 14.65 16.27 -10.24
C SER A 127 14.54 15.97 -11.74
N GLY A 128 13.38 16.23 -12.32
CA GLY A 128 13.13 15.96 -13.74
C GLY A 128 11.69 16.22 -14.15
N ASP A 129 10.89 15.16 -14.23
CA ASP A 129 9.54 15.11 -14.83
C ASP A 129 8.47 15.82 -13.98
N GLU A 130 8.65 17.13 -13.75
CA GLU A 130 7.73 18.02 -13.04
C GLU A 130 7.29 17.50 -11.66
N GLY A 131 8.10 16.65 -11.01
CA GLY A 131 7.77 16.05 -9.71
C GLY A 131 6.90 14.79 -9.77
N TRP A 132 6.59 14.24 -10.95
CA TRP A 132 5.85 12.97 -11.11
C TRP A 132 6.77 11.76 -11.08
N GLU A 133 6.60 10.88 -10.10
CA GLU A 133 7.33 9.60 -10.00
C GLU A 133 6.40 8.38 -10.02
N PRO A 134 6.83 7.24 -10.59
CA PRO A 134 6.07 6.00 -10.49
C PRO A 134 6.18 5.44 -9.08
N VAL A 135 5.04 5.13 -8.48
CA VAL A 135 4.92 4.55 -7.15
C VAL A 135 4.27 3.18 -7.28
N ARG A 136 4.99 2.14 -6.85
CA ARG A 136 4.50 0.76 -6.84
C ARG A 136 3.77 0.49 -5.53
N ILE A 137 2.54 0.00 -5.64
CA ILE A 137 1.61 -0.24 -4.55
C ILE A 137 1.35 -1.73 -4.49
N VAL A 138 1.81 -2.35 -3.40
CA VAL A 138 1.68 -3.78 -3.17
C VAL A 138 0.76 -3.99 -1.99
N VAL A 139 -0.33 -4.73 -2.21
CA VAL A 139 -1.14 -5.27 -1.11
C VAL A 139 -0.68 -6.70 -0.86
N LEU A 140 -0.46 -7.03 0.40
CA LEU A 140 -0.04 -8.34 0.89
C LEU A 140 -1.14 -8.95 1.74
N LEU A 141 -1.39 -10.25 1.57
CA LEU A 141 -2.12 -11.06 2.53
C LEU A 141 -1.12 -11.66 3.53
N ALA A 142 -1.19 -11.21 4.79
CA ALA A 142 -0.41 -11.76 5.88
C ALA A 142 -0.88 -13.17 6.26
N PRO A 143 0.01 -14.06 6.74
CA PRO A 143 -0.39 -15.37 7.28
C PRO A 143 -1.16 -15.21 8.59
N ARG A 144 -1.94 -16.23 8.98
CA ARG A 144 -2.83 -16.15 10.15
C ARG A 144 -2.07 -16.06 11.46
N GLU A 145 -0.91 -16.66 11.48
CA GLU A 145 -0.03 -16.79 12.64
C GLU A 145 0.84 -15.54 12.83
N ALA A 146 0.78 -14.56 11.92
CA ALA A 146 1.54 -13.33 12.06
C ALA A 146 0.87 -12.37 13.06
N ASP A 147 1.65 -11.99 14.08
CA ASP A 147 1.33 -10.88 14.97
C ASP A 147 1.91 -9.56 14.47
N ALA A 148 2.90 -9.62 13.56
CA ALA A 148 3.50 -8.46 12.92
C ALA A 148 4.14 -8.79 11.57
N LEU A 149 4.22 -7.79 10.70
CA LEU A 149 5.09 -7.79 9.54
C LEU A 149 6.37 -7.01 9.86
N ALA A 150 7.51 -7.67 9.70
CA ALA A 150 8.82 -7.04 9.72
C ALA A 150 9.21 -6.66 8.28
N ILE A 151 9.50 -5.39 8.07
CA ILE A 151 9.85 -4.83 6.77
C ILE A 151 11.27 -4.30 6.90
N THR A 152 12.15 -4.82 6.06
CA THR A 152 13.57 -4.48 6.11
C THR A 152 14.01 -3.96 4.75
N GLY A 153 14.69 -2.81 4.69
CA GLY A 153 15.34 -2.34 3.47
C GLY A 153 16.43 -3.32 3.01
N ALA A 154 16.76 -3.31 1.71
CA ALA A 154 17.78 -4.23 1.17
C ALA A 154 19.18 -4.02 1.76
N ASP A 155 19.48 -2.83 2.27
CA ASP A 155 20.72 -2.51 2.98
C ASP A 155 20.71 -2.98 4.44
N GLY A 156 19.57 -3.47 4.94
CA GLY A 156 19.39 -3.89 6.33
C GLY A 156 19.34 -2.75 7.35
N THR A 157 19.48 -1.49 6.92
CA THR A 157 19.63 -0.34 7.83
C THR A 157 18.29 0.18 8.31
N SER A 158 17.25 0.06 7.48
CA SER A 158 15.88 0.35 7.84
C SER A 158 15.17 -0.95 8.20
N SER A 159 14.73 -1.07 9.45
CA SER A 159 13.83 -2.15 9.88
C SER A 159 12.67 -1.56 10.64
N ARG A 160 11.45 -1.83 10.16
CA ARG A 160 10.22 -1.46 10.83
C ARG A 160 9.40 -2.71 11.06
N ARG A 161 8.85 -2.82 12.26
CA ARG A 161 7.82 -3.79 12.58
C ARG A 161 6.49 -3.10 12.70
N ARG A 162 5.45 -3.71 12.14
CA ARG A 162 4.09 -3.20 12.24
C ARG A 162 3.11 -4.35 12.46
N PRO A 163 2.24 -4.25 13.48
CA PRO A 163 1.16 -5.22 13.65
C PRO A 163 0.17 -5.08 12.47
N PRO A 164 -0.25 -6.18 11.84
CA PRO A 164 -1.33 -6.14 10.88
C PRO A 164 -2.63 -5.78 11.61
N THR A 165 -3.16 -4.61 11.32
CA THR A 165 -4.52 -4.23 11.70
C THR A 165 -5.55 -5.06 10.92
N SER A 166 -5.21 -5.51 9.71
CA SER A 166 -6.02 -6.38 8.87
C SER A 166 -5.18 -7.54 8.35
N PRO A 167 -5.78 -8.69 7.94
CA PRO A 167 -5.05 -9.68 7.17
C PRO A 167 -4.39 -9.11 5.91
N LEU A 168 -4.88 -7.97 5.42
CA LEU A 168 -4.28 -7.21 4.32
C LEU A 168 -3.36 -6.12 4.83
N ALA A 169 -2.19 -6.01 4.22
CA ALA A 169 -1.17 -5.04 4.52
C ALA A 169 -0.72 -4.32 3.24
N LEU A 170 -0.66 -3.00 3.30
CA LEU A 170 -0.15 -2.13 2.26
C LEU A 170 1.36 -1.98 2.39
N VAL A 171 2.07 -2.10 1.28
CA VAL A 171 3.49 -1.74 1.12
C VAL A 171 3.60 -0.83 -0.09
N VAL A 172 4.28 0.30 0.08
CA VAL A 172 4.46 1.29 -0.99
C VAL A 172 5.93 1.49 -1.26
N LEU A 173 6.30 1.37 -2.53
CA LEU A 173 7.67 1.45 -3.01
C LEU A 173 7.83 2.66 -3.93
N LEU A 174 8.82 3.49 -3.62
CA LEU A 174 9.31 4.56 -4.49
C LEU A 174 10.41 4.02 -5.42
N PRO A 175 10.73 4.73 -6.51
CA PRO A 175 11.76 4.29 -7.44
C PRO A 175 13.09 3.99 -6.74
N GLY A 176 13.67 2.84 -7.05
CA GLY A 176 14.91 2.34 -6.46
C GLY A 176 14.75 1.60 -5.14
N ASP A 177 13.56 1.57 -4.54
CA ASP A 177 13.32 0.83 -3.31
C ASP A 177 13.53 -0.66 -3.49
N ARG A 178 14.03 -1.28 -2.43
CA ARG A 178 14.09 -2.73 -2.27
C ARG A 178 13.80 -3.06 -0.82
N VAL A 179 12.75 -3.84 -0.58
CA VAL A 179 12.33 -4.24 0.75
C VAL A 179 12.08 -5.74 0.83
N ARG A 180 12.40 -6.31 1.98
CA ARG A 180 12.07 -7.67 2.36
C ARG A 180 10.98 -7.62 3.42
N VAL A 181 9.83 -8.23 3.14
CA VAL A 181 8.70 -8.33 4.06
C VAL A 181 8.62 -9.74 4.62
N ARG A 182 8.62 -9.85 5.94
CA ARG A 182 8.61 -11.12 6.67
C ARG A 182 7.51 -11.11 7.72
N ALA A 183 6.68 -12.14 7.71
CA ALA A 183 5.74 -12.38 8.78
C ALA A 183 6.47 -12.82 10.05
N THR A 184 6.01 -12.33 11.20
CA THR A 184 6.57 -12.67 12.50
C THR A 184 5.46 -12.89 13.52
N ARG A 185 5.69 -13.80 14.46
CA ARG A 185 4.82 -14.04 15.62
C ARG A 185 5.54 -13.68 16.90
N SER A 186 4.80 -13.14 17.85
CA SER A 186 5.27 -12.85 19.19
C SER A 186 5.46 -14.15 19.97
N THR A 187 6.53 -14.18 20.74
CA THR A 187 6.85 -15.23 21.70
C THR A 187 7.26 -14.54 22.99
N GLY A 188 7.19 -15.22 24.13
CA GLY A 188 7.56 -14.62 25.42
C GLY A 188 8.98 -14.00 25.47
N GLY A 189 9.87 -14.37 24.53
CA GLY A 189 11.23 -13.83 24.42
C GLY A 189 11.49 -12.91 23.22
N GLY A 190 10.49 -12.53 22.43
CA GLY A 190 10.69 -11.70 21.24
C GLY A 190 9.74 -12.02 20.10
N HIS A 191 10.18 -11.88 18.87
CA HIS A 191 9.40 -12.34 17.71
C HIS A 191 10.21 -13.29 16.86
N VAL A 192 9.55 -14.33 16.38
CA VAL A 192 10.15 -15.35 15.52
C VAL A 192 9.50 -15.30 14.14
N PRO A 193 10.25 -15.59 13.07
CA PRO A 193 9.70 -15.60 11.72
C PRO A 193 8.60 -16.65 11.56
N VAL A 194 7.63 -16.32 10.70
CA VAL A 194 6.60 -17.22 10.20
C VAL A 194 6.81 -17.31 8.69
N GLY A 195 7.16 -18.51 8.22
CA GLY A 195 7.42 -18.77 6.80
C GLY A 195 8.61 -18.03 6.21
N GLU A 196 8.70 -18.12 4.88
CA GLU A 196 9.69 -17.42 4.08
C GLU A 196 9.30 -15.94 3.87
N PRO A 197 10.28 -15.04 3.74
CA PRO A 197 9.99 -13.65 3.40
C PRO A 197 9.58 -13.51 1.93
N VAL A 198 8.94 -12.39 1.61
CA VAL A 198 8.74 -11.91 0.24
C VAL A 198 9.67 -10.73 -0.02
N ASP A 199 10.39 -10.77 -1.12
CA ASP A 199 11.23 -9.68 -1.60
C ASP A 199 10.44 -8.85 -2.61
N LEU A 200 10.42 -7.53 -2.41
CA LEU A 200 9.75 -6.56 -3.26
C LEU A 200 10.75 -5.48 -3.66
N ASP A 201 10.82 -5.15 -4.94
CA ASP A 201 11.69 -4.10 -5.45
C ASP A 201 10.94 -3.20 -6.43
N HIS A 202 11.27 -1.91 -6.45
CA HIS A 202 10.81 -1.00 -7.49
C HIS A 202 12.02 -0.54 -8.29
N THR A 203 12.59 -1.48 -9.03
CA THR A 203 13.69 -1.16 -9.95
C THR A 203 13.08 -0.36 -11.11
N PRO A 204 13.54 0.88 -11.37
CA PRO A 204 13.08 1.61 -12.54
C PRO A 204 13.38 0.74 -13.78
N PRO A 205 12.52 0.76 -14.81
CA PRO A 205 12.86 0.10 -16.06
C PRO A 205 14.25 0.58 -16.49
N PRO A 206 15.11 -0.30 -17.04
CA PRO A 206 16.39 0.14 -17.59
C PRO A 206 16.06 1.31 -18.51
N ASP A 207 16.73 2.45 -18.31
CA ASP A 207 16.50 3.68 -19.06
C ASP A 207 16.26 3.29 -20.51
N SER A 208 15.04 3.51 -21.01
CA SER A 208 14.79 3.41 -22.44
C SER A 208 15.84 4.31 -23.07
N ASP A 209 16.77 3.71 -23.82
CA ASP A 209 17.92 4.40 -24.41
C ASP A 209 17.50 5.82 -24.84
N PRO A 210 18.27 6.87 -24.50
CA PRO A 210 17.96 8.21 -24.98
C PRO A 210 17.81 8.11 -26.48
N ASP A 211 16.61 8.41 -26.98
CA ASP A 211 16.25 8.25 -28.39
C ASP A 211 17.38 8.86 -29.24
N PRO A 212 18.17 8.05 -29.97
CA PRO A 212 19.28 8.56 -30.75
C PRO A 212 18.79 9.45 -31.91
N GLY A 213 17.47 9.64 -32.07
CA GLY A 213 16.83 10.46 -33.09
C GLY A 213 16.78 11.97 -32.88
N SER A 214 17.18 12.54 -31.72
CA SER A 214 17.17 14.02 -31.53
C SER A 214 18.44 14.73 -31.99
N ALA A 215 19.27 14.11 -32.83
CA ALA A 215 20.23 14.82 -33.67
C ALA A 215 19.53 15.33 -34.94
N ILE A 216 18.61 16.29 -34.81
CA ILE A 216 18.20 17.12 -35.96
C ILE A 216 19.36 18.08 -36.18
N GLY A 217 20.14 17.79 -37.22
CA GLY A 217 21.30 18.55 -37.61
C GLY A 217 20.99 20.02 -37.86
N ASP A 218 21.85 20.87 -37.29
CA ASP A 218 22.16 22.16 -37.88
C ASP A 218 22.74 21.91 -39.29
N CYS A 219 21.93 22.19 -40.31
CA CYS A 219 22.46 22.45 -41.64
C CYS A 219 22.71 23.97 -41.76
N PRO A 220 23.91 24.40 -42.21
CA PRO A 220 24.24 25.80 -42.44
C PRO A 220 23.47 26.44 -43.60
#